data_AF-R9AYE3-F1
#
_entry.id   AF-R9AYE3-F1
#
_cell.length_a   1.000
_cell.length_b   1.000
_cell.length_c   1.000
_cell.angle_alpha   90.00
_cell.angle_beta   90.00
_cell.angle_gamma   90.00
#
_symmetry.space_group_name_H-M   'P 1'
#
loop_
_entity.id
_entity.type
_entity.pdbx_description
1 polymer ?
#
loop_
_entity_poly.entity_id
_entity_poly.type
_entity_poly.pdbx_seq_one_letter_code
_entity_poly.pdbx_strand_id
1 'polypeptide(L)'
;MSNKKQPTKVTGTVEQHAKYIFDRFIIPAHAQIENIDESSADEFAFYIATKAVAGYLGSANDLDSAKELLLSNIECICKDIQNEKKGLGILATPMGKPA
;
A
#
# COMPACT_ATOMS: atom_id res chain seq x y z
N MET A 1 6.38 5.50 36.40
CA MET A 1 5.63 4.30 35.97
C MET A 1 5.31 4.46 34.50
N SER A 2 5.99 3.72 33.62
CA SER A 2 5.71 3.76 32.18
C SER A 2 4.33 3.16 31.93
N ASN A 3 3.38 3.95 31.42
CA ASN A 3 2.14 3.45 30.86
C ASN A 3 2.48 2.59 29.64
N LYS A 4 2.80 1.31 29.86
CA LYS A 4 2.82 0.30 28.81
C LYS A 4 1.37 0.20 28.34
N LYS A 5 1.05 0.88 27.23
CA LYS A 5 -0.20 0.61 26.49
C LYS A 5 -0.23 -0.89 26.26
N GLN A 6 -1.12 -1.60 26.96
CA GLN A 6 -1.38 -3.00 26.67
C GLN A 6 -1.82 -3.04 25.20
N PRO A 7 -1.14 -3.82 24.33
CA PRO A 7 -1.63 -4.02 22.99
C PRO A 7 -3.01 -4.67 23.13
N THR A 8 -4.04 -3.97 22.65
CA THR A 8 -5.39 -4.50 22.55
C THR A 8 -5.28 -5.87 21.88
N LYS A 9 -5.84 -6.93 22.47
CA LYS A 9 -5.87 -8.25 21.82
C LYS A 9 -6.70 -8.12 20.54
N VAL A 10 -6.00 -8.00 19.43
CA VAL A 10 -6.57 -7.95 18.09
C VAL A 10 -6.89 -9.40 17.69
N THR A 11 -8.17 -9.77 17.63
CA THR A 11 -8.63 -11.12 17.27
C THR A 11 -8.79 -11.27 15.76
N GLY A 12 -8.00 -12.14 15.12
CA GLY A 12 -8.02 -12.43 13.67
C GLY A 12 -6.62 -12.36 13.04
N THR A 13 -6.48 -12.73 11.76
CA THR A 13 -5.19 -12.67 11.05
C THR A 13 -4.80 -11.23 10.71
N VAL A 14 -3.51 -10.97 10.48
CA VAL A 14 -3.02 -9.64 10.03
C VAL A 14 -3.73 -9.21 8.75
N GLU A 15 -3.95 -10.15 7.83
CA GLU A 15 -4.66 -9.94 6.58
C GLU A 15 -6.11 -9.49 6.81
N GLN A 16 -6.84 -10.15 7.73
CA GLN A 16 -8.22 -9.77 8.06
C GLN A 16 -8.31 -8.34 8.61
N HIS A 17 -7.32 -7.92 9.41
CA HIS A 17 -7.27 -6.56 9.94
C HIS A 17 -6.91 -5.52 8.89
N ALA A 18 -5.91 -5.82 8.05
CA ALA A 18 -5.56 -4.97 6.93
C ALA A 18 -6.77 -4.77 6.02
N LYS A 19 -7.45 -5.87 5.65
CA LYS A 19 -8.67 -5.83 4.84
C LYS A 19 -9.76 -4.97 5.48
N TYR A 20 -10.03 -5.16 6.77
CA TYR A 20 -11.01 -4.33 7.48
C TYR A 20 -10.68 -2.84 7.42
N ILE A 21 -9.41 -2.46 7.61
CA ILE A 21 -8.99 -1.06 7.56
C ILE A 21 -9.18 -0.47 6.16
N PHE A 22 -8.79 -1.23 5.12
CA PHE A 22 -8.95 -0.80 3.74
C PHE A 22 -10.42 -0.62 3.38
N ASP A 23 -11.24 -1.65 3.61
CA ASP A 23 -12.65 -1.66 3.24
C ASP A 23 -13.45 -0.59 4.01
N ARG A 24 -13.14 -0.37 5.30
CA ARG A 24 -13.94 0.50 6.15
C ARG A 24 -13.52 1.97 6.11
N PHE A 25 -12.24 2.25 5.89
CA PHE A 25 -11.71 3.62 6.03
C PHE A 25 -11.01 4.12 4.78
N ILE A 26 -10.06 3.35 4.24
CA ILE A 26 -9.20 3.86 3.15
C ILE A 26 -9.98 3.98 1.84
N ILE A 27 -10.71 2.94 1.42
CA ILE A 27 -11.47 2.96 0.16
C ILE A 27 -12.55 4.05 0.17
N PRO A 28 -13.40 4.18 1.21
CA PRO A 28 -14.39 5.25 1.26
C PRO A 28 -13.77 6.66 1.27
N ALA A 29 -12.66 6.86 1.99
CA ALA A 29 -11.97 8.14 2.02
C ALA A 29 -11.38 8.50 0.66
N HIS A 30 -10.72 7.54 -0.01
CA HIS A 30 -10.20 7.73 -1.36
C HIS A 30 -11.32 8.15 -2.33
N ALA A 31 -12.42 7.37 -2.38
CA ALA A 31 -13.54 7.67 -3.27
C ALA A 31 -14.17 9.04 -2.99
N GLN A 32 -14.24 9.47 -1.73
CA GLN A 32 -14.73 10.80 -1.38
C GLN A 32 -13.79 11.91 -1.88
N ILE A 33 -12.48 11.72 -1.78
CA ILE A 33 -11.49 12.68 -2.26
C ILE A 33 -11.51 12.73 -3.79
N GLU A 34 -11.57 11.57 -4.46
CA GLU A 34 -11.58 11.44 -5.92
C GLU A 34 -12.79 12.17 -6.55
N ASN A 35 -13.95 12.11 -5.90
CA ASN A 35 -15.14 12.85 -6.34
C ASN A 35 -14.97 14.38 -6.27
N ILE A 36 -13.98 14.88 -5.54
CA ILE A 36 -13.69 16.32 -5.39
C ILE A 36 -12.50 16.70 -6.28
N ASP A 37 -11.41 15.94 -6.18
CA ASP A 37 -10.17 16.13 -6.94
C ASP A 37 -9.40 14.79 -7.06
N GLU A 38 -9.25 14.33 -8.30
CA GLU A 38 -8.55 13.08 -8.65
C GLU A 38 -7.08 13.13 -8.23
N SER A 39 -6.40 14.27 -8.42
CA SER A 39 -4.98 14.42 -8.06
C SER A 39 -4.76 14.28 -6.55
N SER A 40 -5.64 14.85 -5.73
CA SER A 40 -5.59 14.69 -4.27
C SER A 40 -5.87 13.26 -3.82
N ALA A 41 -6.68 12.50 -4.57
CA ALA A 41 -6.95 11.10 -4.24
C ALA A 41 -5.72 10.22 -4.49
N ASP A 42 -5.02 10.46 -5.61
CA ASP A 42 -3.73 9.85 -5.90
C ASP A 42 -2.71 10.17 -4.80
N GLU A 43 -2.58 11.44 -4.41
CA GLU A 43 -1.68 11.85 -3.31
C GLU A 43 -2.03 11.16 -1.98
N PHE A 44 -3.33 11.02 -1.68
CA PHE A 44 -3.79 10.30 -0.50
C PHE A 44 -3.35 8.83 -0.54
N ALA A 45 -3.55 8.14 -1.67
CA ALA A 45 -3.12 6.76 -1.85
C ALA A 45 -1.60 6.61 -1.67
N PHE A 46 -0.81 7.50 -2.28
CA PHE A 46 0.64 7.55 -2.11
C PHE A 46 1.06 7.76 -0.65
N TYR A 47 0.38 8.64 0.06
CA TYR A 47 0.69 8.92 1.47
C TYR A 47 0.45 7.70 2.36
N ILE A 48 -0.70 7.02 2.20
CA ILE A 48 -1.02 5.80 2.96
C ILE A 48 0.01 4.70 2.69
N ALA A 49 0.35 4.44 1.43
CA ALA A 49 1.35 3.46 1.05
C ALA A 49 2.72 3.78 1.67
N THR A 50 3.15 5.05 1.59
CA THR A 50 4.43 5.50 2.14
C THR A 50 4.50 5.34 3.66
N LYS A 51 3.40 5.63 4.38
CA LYS A 51 3.36 5.43 5.83
C LYS A 51 3.41 3.96 6.24
N ALA A 52 2.76 3.07 5.49
CA ALA A 52 2.85 1.64 5.73
C ALA A 52 4.30 1.13 5.54
N VAL A 53 4.96 1.55 4.45
CA VAL A 53 6.37 1.25 4.18
C VAL A 53 7.28 1.77 5.30
N ALA A 54 7.14 3.03 5.69
CA ALA A 54 7.96 3.63 6.75
C ALA A 54 7.77 2.91 8.09
N GLY A 55 6.53 2.50 8.43
CA GLY A 55 6.23 1.73 9.63
C GLY A 55 6.90 0.34 9.62
N TYR A 56 6.83 -0.36 8.48
CA TYR A 56 7.48 -1.66 8.31
C TYR A 56 9.01 -1.53 8.47
N LEU A 57 9.64 -0.63 7.73
CA LEU A 57 11.09 -0.42 7.80
C LEU A 57 11.54 0.06 9.19
N GLY A 58 10.78 0.94 9.84
CA GLY A 58 11.08 1.41 11.19
C GLY A 58 10.96 0.35 12.28
N SER A 59 10.24 -0.75 12.01
CA SER A 59 10.10 -1.89 12.92
C SER A 59 11.15 -2.99 12.69
N ALA A 60 11.94 -2.90 11.62
CA ALA A 60 12.89 -3.93 11.22
C ALA A 60 14.19 -3.86 12.04
N ASN A 61 14.64 -5.02 12.52
CA ASN A 61 15.97 -5.15 13.16
C ASN A 61 17.10 -5.27 12.13
N ASP A 62 16.80 -5.81 10.94
CA ASP A 62 17.68 -5.85 9.79
C ASP A 62 17.04 -5.03 8.67
N LEU A 63 17.56 -3.83 8.47
CA LEU A 63 17.00 -2.87 7.54
C LEU A 63 17.24 -3.28 6.08
N ASP A 64 18.35 -3.94 5.77
CA ASP A 64 18.72 -4.26 4.40
C ASP A 64 17.88 -5.43 3.89
N SER A 65 17.73 -6.50 4.68
CA SER A 65 16.81 -7.60 4.36
C SER A 65 15.37 -7.13 4.24
N ALA A 66 14.92 -6.19 5.10
CA ALA A 66 13.57 -5.64 5.03
C ALA A 66 13.35 -4.81 3.75
N LYS A 67 14.34 -4.00 3.34
CA LYS A 67 14.28 -3.25 2.07
C LYS A 67 14.20 -4.20 0.87
N GLU A 68 15.03 -5.23 0.83
CA GLU A 68 15.02 -6.22 -0.25
C GLU A 68 13.67 -6.92 -0.36
N LEU A 69 13.10 -7.35 0.77
CA LEU A 69 11.79 -7.98 0.80
C LEU A 69 10.70 -7.03 0.32
N LEU A 70 10.73 -5.76 0.74
CA LEU A 70 9.77 -4.76 0.30
C LEU A 70 9.84 -4.54 -1.22
N LEU A 71 11.05 -4.36 -1.77
CA LEU A 71 11.25 -4.15 -3.21
C LEU A 71 10.75 -5.35 -4.01
N SER A 72 11.09 -6.58 -3.58
CA SER A 72 10.61 -7.82 -4.21
C SER A 72 9.08 -7.91 -4.25
N ASN A 73 8.41 -7.53 -3.16
CA ASN A 73 6.95 -7.50 -3.11
C ASN A 73 6.36 -6.43 -4.05
N ILE A 74 6.92 -5.22 -4.08
CA ILE A 74 6.48 -4.15 -4.99
C ILE A 74 6.63 -4.60 -6.45
N GLU A 75 7.77 -5.21 -6.80
CA GLU A 75 8.00 -5.74 -8.15
C GLU A 75 7.00 -6.84 -8.52
N CYS A 76 6.64 -7.71 -7.57
CA CYS A 76 5.64 -8.75 -7.77
C CYS A 76 4.27 -8.12 -8.09
N ILE A 77 3.82 -7.17 -7.26
CA ILE A 77 2.56 -6.45 -7.48
C ILE A 77 2.56 -5.72 -8.83
N CYS A 78 3.65 -5.05 -9.18
CA CYS A 78 3.77 -4.38 -10.50
C CYS A 78 3.65 -5.38 -11.65
N LYS A 79 4.27 -6.57 -11.55
CA LYS A 79 4.15 -7.62 -12.57
C LYS A 79 2.72 -8.13 -12.68
N ASP A 80 2.05 -8.35 -11.55
CA ASP A 80 0.66 -8.83 -11.52
C ASP A 80 -0.28 -7.82 -12.20
N ILE A 81 -0.18 -6.54 -11.85
CA ILE A 81 -0.95 -5.46 -12.49
C ILE A 81 -0.68 -5.41 -14.00
N GLN A 82 0.58 -5.55 -14.43
CA GLN A 82 0.92 -5.57 -15.85
C GLN A 82 0.31 -6.78 -16.57
N ASN A 83 0.29 -7.95 -15.93
CA ASN A 83 -0.30 -9.16 -16.48
C ASN A 83 -1.83 -9.06 -16.58
N GLU A 84 -2.50 -8.49 -15.57
CA GLU A 84 -3.93 -8.20 -15.61
C GLU A 84 -4.29 -7.23 -16.74
N LYS A 85 -3.53 -6.14 -16.89
CA LYS A 85 -3.71 -5.18 -18.01
C LYS A 85 -3.58 -5.86 -19.37
N LYS A 86 -2.60 -6.75 -19.55
CA LYS A 86 -2.45 -7.55 -20.78
C LYS A 86 -3.66 -8.47 -21.01
N GLY A 87 -4.14 -9.15 -19.96
CA GLY A 87 -5.31 -10.03 -20.04
C GLY A 87 -6.61 -9.31 -20.39
N LEU A 88 -6.74 -8.04 -19.98
CA LEU A 88 -7.88 -7.18 -20.28
C LEU A 88 -7.79 -6.47 -21.64
N GLY A 89 -6.71 -6.68 -22.42
CA GLY A 89 -6.49 -5.98 -23.69
C GLY A 89 -6.20 -4.48 -23.52
N ILE A 90 -6.01 -4.01 -22.29
CA ILE A 90 -5.58 -2.65 -21.98
C ILE A 90 -4.05 -2.66 -22.11
N LEU A 91 -3.54 -2.41 -23.32
CA LEU A 91 -2.11 -2.28 -23.55
C LEU A 91 -1.59 -1.16 -22.64
N ALA A 92 -0.81 -1.52 -21.63
CA ALA A 92 -0.02 -0.55 -20.88
C ALA A 92 0.82 0.22 -21.91
N THR A 93 0.58 1.51 -22.05
CA THR A 93 1.48 2.38 -22.79
C THR A 93 2.86 2.24 -22.15
N PRO A 94 3.92 1.98 -22.93
CA PRO A 94 5.26 1.99 -22.38
C PRO A 94 5.46 3.35 -21.74
N MET A 95 5.85 3.38 -20.45
CA MET A 95 6.32 4.61 -19.83
C MET A 95 7.39 5.17 -20.76
N GLY A 96 7.10 6.34 -21.32
CA GLY A 96 7.86 6.90 -22.44
C GLY A 96 9.34 6.83 -22.17
N LYS A 97 10.10 6.31 -23.14
CA LYS A 97 11.54 6.58 -23.17
C LYS A 97 11.70 8.11 -23.21
N PRO A 98 12.59 8.70 -22.40
CA PRO A 98 12.94 10.09 -22.57
C PRO A 98 13.44 10.30 -24.00
N ALA A 99 12.95 11.35 -24.65
CA ALA A 99 13.49 11.86 -25.91
C ALA A 99 14.89 12.46 -25.68
#